data_AF-A0A2V8EBL0-F1
#
_entry.id   AF-A0A2V8EBL0-F1
#
_cell.length_a   1.000
_cell.length_b   1.000
_cell.length_c   1.000
_cell.angle_alpha   90.00
_cell.angle_beta   90.00
_cell.angle_gamma   90.00
#
_symmetry.space_group_name_H-M   'P 1'
#
loop_
_entity.id
_entity.type
_entity.pdbx_description
1 polymer ?
#
loop_
_entity_poly.entity_id
_entity_poly.type
_entity_poly.pdbx_seq_one_letter_code
_entity_poly.pdbx_strand_id
1 'polypeptide(L)'
;MTEAAAGRLGMDAAVLRRALGRLPADFSLALLQRVVDRIRERESRDASSPAVRAEWTAARGAAHAALARHGSRLALYDLREALESADQLLPVEFLTALGAVGDASCLASIAAAYARTGGTPTDWWHRHLVDAFRAIVSREQITKRHATARKVKARWPNASAALWP
;
A
#
# COMPACT_ATOMS: atom_id res chain seq x y z
N MET A 1 -4.47 22.11 0.33
CA MET A 1 -5.21 20.87 0.66
C MET A 1 -6.72 21.07 0.68
N THR A 2 -7.25 22.14 1.27
CA THR A 2 -8.70 22.44 1.24
C THR A 2 -9.23 22.64 -0.18
N GLU A 3 -8.48 23.32 -1.06
CA GLU A 3 -8.81 23.43 -2.49
C GLU A 3 -8.63 22.13 -3.26
N ALA A 4 -7.68 21.29 -2.82
CA ALA A 4 -7.46 19.98 -3.39
C ALA A 4 -8.64 19.04 -3.10
N ALA A 5 -9.12 19.04 -1.85
CA ALA A 5 -10.34 18.34 -1.43
C ALA A 5 -11.61 18.91 -2.08
N ALA A 6 -11.60 20.19 -2.49
CA ALA A 6 -12.70 20.83 -3.21
C ALA A 6 -12.65 20.61 -4.74
N GLY A 7 -11.62 19.93 -5.27
CA GLY A 7 -11.49 19.61 -6.69
C GLY A 7 -11.25 20.80 -7.63
N ARG A 8 -10.89 21.98 -7.09
CA ARG A 8 -10.90 23.28 -7.80
C ARG A 8 -9.61 23.66 -8.55
N LEU A 9 -8.59 22.81 -8.54
CA LEU A 9 -7.37 23.04 -9.32
C LEU A 9 -7.06 21.81 -10.18
N GLY A 10 -6.55 22.06 -11.39
CA GLY A 10 -5.87 21.07 -12.22
C GLY A 10 -4.65 20.57 -11.49
N MET A 11 -4.86 19.60 -10.61
CA MET A 11 -3.89 19.20 -9.62
C MET A 11 -2.87 18.29 -10.26
N ASP A 12 -1.64 18.75 -10.34
CA ASP A 12 -0.50 17.96 -10.76
C ASP A 12 -0.21 16.87 -9.71
N ALA A 13 -0.09 15.62 -10.16
CA ALA A 13 0.11 14.46 -9.30
C ALA A 13 1.41 14.55 -8.48
N ALA A 14 2.48 15.10 -9.06
CA ALA A 14 3.77 15.27 -8.39
C ALA A 14 3.73 16.40 -7.34
N VAL A 15 2.99 17.49 -7.60
CA VAL A 15 2.72 18.53 -6.59
C VAL A 15 1.93 17.95 -5.42
N LEU A 16 0.88 17.20 -5.69
CA LEU A 16 0.05 16.57 -4.66
C LEU A 16 0.86 15.56 -3.82
N ARG A 17 1.63 14.68 -4.47
CA ARG A 17 2.51 13.71 -3.81
C ARG A 17 3.47 14.40 -2.84
N ARG A 18 4.12 15.49 -3.26
CA ARG A 18 5.01 16.28 -2.39
C ARG A 18 4.27 16.91 -1.21
N ALA A 19 3.06 17.41 -1.41
CA ALA A 19 2.25 17.99 -0.36
C ALA A 19 1.81 16.94 0.69
N LEU A 20 1.42 15.74 0.25
CA LEU A 20 1.06 14.61 1.12
C LEU A 20 2.21 14.15 2.03
N GLY A 21 3.45 14.24 1.54
CA GLY A 21 4.65 13.93 2.32
C GLY A 21 4.93 14.91 3.47
N ARG A 22 4.36 16.13 3.42
CA ARG A 22 4.61 17.22 4.38
C ARG A 22 3.41 17.53 5.29
N LEU A 23 2.40 16.66 5.29
CA LEU A 23 1.24 16.87 6.14
C LEU A 23 1.61 16.80 7.63
N PRO A 24 1.08 17.72 8.45
CA PRO A 24 1.27 17.67 9.90
C PRO A 24 0.55 16.45 10.48
N ALA A 25 0.99 15.99 11.65
CA ALA A 25 0.51 14.75 12.26
C ALA A 25 -0.95 14.81 12.78
N ASP A 26 -1.50 16.01 12.92
CA ASP A 26 -2.87 16.30 13.36
C ASP A 26 -3.82 16.57 12.17
N PHE A 27 -3.37 16.31 10.94
CA PHE A 27 -4.20 16.57 9.77
C PHE A 27 -5.46 15.69 9.76
N SER A 28 -6.58 16.27 9.32
CA SER A 28 -7.88 15.58 9.32
C SER A 28 -7.89 14.32 8.45
N LEU A 29 -8.18 13.17 9.08
CA LEU A 29 -8.38 11.89 8.39
C LEU A 29 -9.49 11.96 7.33
N ALA A 30 -10.58 12.69 7.61
CA ALA A 30 -11.70 12.84 6.68
C ALA A 30 -11.31 13.67 5.43
N LEU A 31 -10.38 14.61 5.56
CA LEU A 31 -9.82 15.31 4.39
C LEU A 31 -8.85 14.41 3.61
N LEU A 32 -8.01 13.63 4.31
CA LEU A 32 -7.13 12.66 3.66
C LEU A 32 -7.90 11.60 2.87
N GLN A 33 -8.98 11.06 3.42
CA GLN A 33 -9.83 10.10 2.72
C GLN A 33 -10.40 10.70 1.42
N ARG A 34 -10.94 11.94 1.49
CA ARG A 34 -11.42 12.65 0.29
C ARG A 34 -10.32 12.86 -0.76
N VAL A 35 -9.09 13.11 -0.32
CA VAL A 35 -7.94 13.21 -1.23
C VAL A 35 -7.66 11.86 -1.92
N VAL A 36 -7.70 10.74 -1.18
CA VAL A 36 -7.57 9.40 -1.78
C VAL A 36 -8.65 9.15 -2.83
N ASP A 37 -9.92 9.43 -2.50
CA ASP A 37 -11.04 9.23 -3.41
C ASP A 37 -10.86 10.06 -4.70
N ARG A 38 -10.43 11.32 -4.57
CA ARG A 38 -10.15 12.20 -5.72
C ARG A 38 -8.97 11.73 -6.56
N ILE A 39 -7.92 11.20 -5.93
CA ILE A 39 -6.78 10.60 -6.66
C ILE A 39 -7.26 9.39 -7.45
N ARG A 40 -8.07 8.50 -6.86
CA ARG A 40 -8.60 7.32 -7.57
C ARG A 40 -9.43 7.72 -8.79
N GLU A 41 -10.29 8.71 -8.64
CA GLU A 41 -11.10 9.24 -9.75
C GLU A 41 -10.22 9.78 -10.89
N ARG A 42 -9.12 10.48 -10.57
CA ARG A 42 -8.15 10.97 -11.57
C ARG A 42 -7.38 9.83 -12.22
N GLU A 43 -6.87 8.89 -11.44
CA GLU A 43 -6.16 7.69 -11.92
C GLU A 43 -7.01 6.90 -12.92
N SER A 44 -8.32 6.73 -12.63
CA SER A 44 -9.26 6.04 -13.52
C SER A 44 -9.58 6.83 -14.78
N ARG A 45 -9.71 8.16 -14.70
CA ARG A 45 -9.96 9.02 -15.87
C ARG A 45 -8.78 9.05 -16.83
N ASP A 46 -7.57 9.07 -16.28
CA ASP A 46 -6.33 9.17 -17.06
C ASP A 46 -5.76 7.78 -17.41
N ALA A 47 -6.56 6.71 -17.25
CA ALA A 47 -6.12 5.32 -17.42
C ALA A 47 -5.57 4.99 -18.82
N SER A 48 -5.92 5.76 -19.85
CA SER A 48 -5.44 5.59 -21.21
C SER A 48 -3.95 5.96 -21.40
N SER A 49 -3.35 6.70 -20.47
CA SER A 49 -1.93 7.06 -20.50
C SER A 49 -1.18 6.34 -19.37
N PRO A 50 -0.37 5.30 -19.66
CA PRO A 50 0.35 4.55 -18.62
C PRO A 50 1.27 5.43 -17.77
N ALA A 51 1.93 6.42 -18.36
CA ALA A 51 2.82 7.33 -17.64
C ALA A 51 2.06 8.20 -16.64
N VAL A 52 0.95 8.82 -17.07
CA VAL A 52 0.11 9.66 -16.20
C VAL A 52 -0.54 8.82 -15.12
N ARG A 53 -1.01 7.60 -15.46
CA ARG A 53 -1.52 6.65 -14.47
C ARG A 53 -0.47 6.29 -13.42
N ALA A 54 0.79 6.10 -13.81
CA ALA A 54 1.87 5.80 -12.86
C ALA A 54 2.12 6.97 -11.89
N GLU A 55 2.05 8.22 -12.35
CA GLU A 55 2.16 9.40 -11.50
C GLU A 55 1.03 9.48 -10.47
N TRP A 56 -0.22 9.24 -10.90
CA TRP A 56 -1.37 9.17 -10.00
C TRP A 56 -1.29 8.00 -9.02
N THR A 57 -0.79 6.85 -9.47
CA THR A 57 -0.53 5.70 -8.59
C THR A 57 0.49 6.07 -7.52
N ALA A 58 1.57 6.78 -7.86
CA ALA A 58 2.54 7.27 -6.88
C ALA A 58 1.94 8.29 -5.90
N ALA A 59 1.06 9.19 -6.36
CA ALA A 59 0.32 10.09 -5.49
C ALA A 59 -0.61 9.34 -4.53
N ARG A 60 -1.31 8.29 -5.02
CA ARG A 60 -2.16 7.41 -4.19
C ARG A 60 -1.35 6.70 -3.10
N GLY A 61 -0.18 6.16 -3.47
CA GLY A 61 0.74 5.58 -2.49
C GLY A 61 1.13 6.56 -1.39
N ALA A 62 1.48 7.79 -1.73
CA ALA A 62 1.81 8.83 -0.75
C ALA A 62 0.61 9.21 0.15
N ALA A 63 -0.61 9.18 -0.38
CA ALA A 63 -1.82 9.43 0.41
C ALA A 63 -2.07 8.31 1.43
N HIS A 64 -1.87 7.05 1.03
CA HIS A 64 -1.94 5.90 1.94
C HIS A 64 -0.86 5.93 3.00
N ALA A 65 0.37 6.29 2.63
CA ALA A 65 1.44 6.49 3.60
C ALA A 65 1.10 7.61 4.59
N ALA A 66 0.44 8.69 4.14
CA ALA A 66 -0.04 9.74 5.03
C ALA A 66 -1.12 9.22 6.00
N LEU A 67 -2.14 8.50 5.52
CA LEU A 67 -3.14 7.85 6.38
C LEU A 67 -2.49 6.92 7.42
N ALA A 68 -1.51 6.13 6.99
CA ALA A 68 -0.79 5.21 7.84
C ALA A 68 0.03 5.92 8.94
N ARG A 69 0.69 7.04 8.62
CA ARG A 69 1.38 7.87 9.62
C ARG A 69 0.43 8.44 10.68
N HIS A 70 -0.85 8.62 10.35
CA HIS A 70 -1.89 9.04 11.29
C HIS A 70 -2.57 7.84 11.99
N GLY A 71 -1.99 6.63 11.89
CA GLY A 71 -2.51 5.42 12.53
C GLY A 71 -3.82 4.90 11.94
N SER A 72 -4.23 5.40 10.76
CA SER A 72 -5.52 5.06 10.17
C SER A 72 -5.47 3.80 9.32
N ARG A 73 -6.40 2.87 9.59
CA ARG A 73 -6.62 1.65 8.80
C ARG A 73 -7.63 1.82 7.66
N LEU A 74 -8.13 3.04 7.41
CA LEU A 74 -9.14 3.31 6.37
C LEU A 74 -8.72 2.83 4.98
N ALA A 75 -7.42 2.82 4.70
CA ALA A 75 -6.86 2.42 3.42
C ALA A 75 -6.61 0.90 3.27
N LEU A 76 -6.82 0.08 4.30
CA LEU A 76 -6.40 -1.33 4.25
C LEU A 76 -7.05 -2.12 3.12
N TYR A 77 -8.32 -1.86 2.82
CA TYR A 77 -9.00 -2.50 1.71
C TYR A 77 -8.34 -2.14 0.38
N ASP A 78 -8.11 -0.84 0.12
CA ASP A 78 -7.51 -0.37 -1.14
C ASP A 78 -6.04 -0.82 -1.27
N LEU A 79 -5.26 -0.82 -0.19
CA LEU A 79 -3.90 -1.33 -0.17
C LEU A 79 -3.85 -2.82 -0.53
N ARG A 80 -4.78 -3.61 0.02
CA ARG A 80 -4.88 -5.04 -0.27
C ARG A 80 -5.28 -5.28 -1.72
N GLU A 81 -6.34 -4.61 -2.17
CA GLU A 81 -6.84 -4.70 -3.54
C GLU A 81 -5.73 -4.34 -4.54
N ALA A 82 -5.04 -3.21 -4.31
CA ALA A 82 -3.93 -2.78 -5.14
C ALA A 82 -2.81 -3.83 -5.21
N LEU A 83 -2.45 -4.45 -4.09
CA LEU A 83 -1.41 -5.48 -4.05
C LEU A 83 -1.83 -6.78 -4.75
N GLU A 84 -3.12 -7.12 -4.72
CA GLU A 84 -3.66 -8.30 -5.38
C GLU A 84 -3.77 -8.12 -6.90
N SER A 85 -4.18 -6.94 -7.35
CA SER A 85 -4.40 -6.62 -8.76
C SER A 85 -3.18 -6.01 -9.47
N ALA A 86 -2.05 -5.86 -8.79
CA ALA A 86 -0.87 -5.23 -9.38
C ALA A 86 -0.24 -6.11 -10.46
N ASP A 87 -0.27 -5.64 -11.71
CA ASP A 87 0.48 -6.20 -12.84
C ASP A 87 1.91 -5.67 -12.93
N GLN A 88 2.21 -4.60 -12.18
CA GLN A 88 3.53 -3.97 -12.07
C GLN A 88 3.87 -3.76 -10.59
N LEU A 89 5.16 -3.54 -10.29
CA LEU A 89 5.57 -3.23 -8.93
C LEU A 89 4.90 -1.94 -8.46
N LEU A 90 4.23 -1.98 -7.30
CA LEU A 90 3.63 -0.79 -6.74
C LEU A 90 4.71 0.18 -6.22
N PRO A 91 4.41 1.47 -6.13
CA PRO A 91 5.26 2.42 -5.43
C PRO A 91 5.55 1.96 -3.99
N VAL A 92 6.77 2.22 -3.51
CA VAL A 92 7.24 1.82 -2.18
C VAL A 92 6.34 2.33 -1.04
N GLU A 93 5.65 3.45 -1.27
CA GLU A 93 4.72 4.04 -0.31
C GLU A 93 3.51 3.13 -0.01
N PHE A 94 3.07 2.28 -0.95
CA PHE A 94 2.04 1.26 -0.68
C PHE A 94 2.53 0.24 0.34
N LEU A 95 3.75 -0.27 0.18
CA LEU A 95 4.33 -1.26 1.08
C LEU A 95 4.65 -0.65 2.45
N THR A 96 5.10 0.60 2.46
CA THR A 96 5.32 1.37 3.69
C THR A 96 4.02 1.53 4.48
N ALA A 97 2.92 1.92 3.81
CA ALA A 97 1.61 2.03 4.43
C ALA A 97 1.12 0.66 4.95
N LEU A 98 1.28 -0.40 4.16
CA LEU A 98 0.88 -1.75 4.53
C LEU A 98 1.64 -2.26 5.77
N GLY A 99 2.96 -2.05 5.84
CA GLY A 99 3.74 -2.42 7.02
C GLY A 99 3.32 -1.65 8.28
N ALA A 100 2.99 -0.36 8.13
CA ALA A 100 2.61 0.51 9.24
C ALA A 100 1.22 0.19 9.82
N VAL A 101 0.20 -0.03 8.99
CA VAL A 101 -1.19 -0.18 9.48
C VAL A 101 -1.85 -1.53 9.17
N GLY A 102 -1.21 -2.39 8.37
CA GLY A 102 -1.72 -3.71 7.99
C GLY A 102 -2.12 -4.60 9.16
N ASP A 103 -3.02 -5.54 8.91
CA ASP A 103 -3.44 -6.55 9.88
C ASP A 103 -3.32 -7.96 9.29
N ALA A 104 -3.76 -8.96 10.05
CA ALA A 104 -3.71 -10.37 9.65
C ALA A 104 -4.32 -10.63 8.25
N SER A 105 -5.30 -9.83 7.82
CA SER A 105 -5.98 -10.00 6.54
C SER A 105 -5.10 -9.66 5.33
N CYS A 106 -4.00 -8.94 5.53
CA CYS A 106 -3.06 -8.56 4.48
C CYS A 106 -2.02 -9.64 4.16
N LEU A 107 -1.78 -10.59 5.07
CA LEU A 107 -0.67 -11.56 4.96
C LEU A 107 -0.77 -12.44 3.72
N ALA A 108 -1.99 -12.85 3.34
CA ALA A 108 -2.20 -13.67 2.15
C ALA A 108 -1.85 -12.90 0.87
N SER A 109 -2.23 -11.62 0.81
CA SER A 109 -2.01 -10.75 -0.34
C SER A 109 -0.52 -10.43 -0.50
N ILE A 110 0.21 -10.21 0.60
CA ILE A 110 1.66 -10.06 0.62
C ILE A 110 2.36 -11.34 0.13
N ALA A 111 1.96 -12.50 0.64
CA ALA A 111 2.52 -13.78 0.21
C ALA A 111 2.25 -14.08 -1.27
N ALA A 112 1.05 -13.74 -1.75
CA ALA A 112 0.71 -13.85 -3.15
C ALA A 112 1.59 -12.94 -4.02
N ALA A 113 1.76 -11.67 -3.64
CA ALA A 113 2.59 -10.73 -4.37
C ALA A 113 4.06 -11.19 -4.42
N TYR A 114 4.61 -11.66 -3.30
CA TYR A 114 5.95 -12.23 -3.23
C TYR A 114 6.11 -13.42 -4.19
N ALA A 115 5.13 -14.33 -4.23
CA ALA A 115 5.18 -15.51 -5.07
C ALA A 115 5.06 -15.20 -6.58
N ARG A 116 4.33 -14.13 -6.96
CA ARG A 116 4.09 -13.78 -8.37
C ARG A 116 5.31 -13.16 -9.06
N THR A 117 6.09 -12.34 -8.36
CA THR A 117 7.12 -11.50 -8.99
C THR A 117 8.41 -12.23 -9.37
N GLY A 118 8.59 -13.50 -8.97
CA GLY A 118 9.69 -14.37 -9.43
C GLY A 118 11.11 -13.85 -9.22
N GLY A 119 11.28 -12.79 -8.41
CA GLY A 119 12.55 -12.09 -8.21
C GLY A 119 13.41 -12.71 -7.12
N THR A 120 14.56 -12.09 -6.87
CA THR A 120 15.48 -12.55 -5.84
C THR A 120 15.05 -11.98 -4.49
N PRO A 121 15.16 -12.75 -3.38
CA PRO A 121 14.81 -12.25 -2.04
C PRO A 121 15.54 -10.95 -1.62
N THR A 122 16.64 -10.61 -2.29
CA THR A 122 17.47 -9.44 -2.02
C THR A 122 17.05 -8.20 -2.79
N ASP A 123 16.19 -8.32 -3.80
CA ASP A 123 15.69 -7.14 -4.50
C ASP A 123 14.85 -6.25 -3.56
N TRP A 124 14.76 -4.97 -3.91
CA TRP A 124 14.12 -3.99 -3.04
C TRP A 124 12.65 -4.33 -2.76
N TRP A 125 11.93 -4.90 -3.74
CA TRP A 125 10.51 -5.18 -3.64
C TRP A 125 10.24 -6.35 -2.68
N HIS A 126 10.95 -7.47 -2.85
CA HIS A 126 10.85 -8.63 -1.96
C HIS A 126 11.27 -8.26 -0.53
N ARG A 127 12.32 -7.43 -0.35
CA ARG A 127 12.69 -6.91 0.97
C ARG A 127 11.55 -6.14 1.63
N HIS A 128 10.91 -5.21 0.91
CA HIS A 128 9.81 -4.43 1.49
C HIS A 128 8.57 -5.28 1.77
N LEU A 129 8.29 -6.32 0.96
CA LEU A 129 7.23 -7.28 1.25
C LEU A 129 7.54 -8.09 2.53
N VAL A 130 8.78 -8.55 2.69
CA VAL A 130 9.25 -9.26 3.90
C VAL A 130 9.13 -8.36 5.11
N ASP A 131 9.59 -7.11 5.03
CA ASP A 131 9.54 -6.15 6.12
C ASP A 131 8.09 -5.84 6.52
N ALA A 132 7.20 -5.58 5.55
CA ALA A 132 5.79 -5.35 5.81
C ALA A 132 5.11 -6.58 6.43
N PHE A 133 5.38 -7.78 5.91
CA PHE A 133 4.84 -9.03 6.45
C PHE A 133 5.26 -9.23 7.91
N ARG A 134 6.56 -9.07 8.21
CA ARG A 134 7.11 -9.25 9.56
C ARG A 134 6.62 -8.19 10.53
N ALA A 135 6.48 -6.94 10.08
CA ALA A 135 5.90 -5.86 10.89
C ALA A 135 4.46 -6.20 11.33
N ILE A 136 3.63 -6.69 10.40
CA ILE A 136 2.25 -7.12 10.70
C ILE A 136 2.26 -8.32 11.64
N VAL A 137 3.03 -9.35 11.32
CA VAL A 137 3.13 -10.57 12.13
C VAL A 137 3.51 -10.25 13.58
N SER A 138 4.50 -9.37 13.78
CA SER A 138 4.96 -8.95 15.10
C SER A 138 3.87 -8.15 15.83
N ARG A 139 3.29 -7.13 15.18
CA ARG A 139 2.25 -6.27 15.77
C ARG A 139 0.99 -7.05 16.14
N GLU A 140 0.56 -7.96 15.28
CA GLU A 140 -0.66 -8.76 15.46
C GLU A 140 -0.40 -10.07 16.23
N GLN A 141 0.84 -10.30 16.71
CA GLN A 141 1.25 -11.48 17.49
C GLN A 141 0.95 -12.82 16.79
N ILE A 142 1.09 -12.86 15.47
CA ILE A 142 0.75 -14.03 14.65
C ILE A 142 1.91 -15.02 14.66
N THR A 143 1.68 -16.21 15.20
CA THR A 143 2.64 -17.32 15.16
C THR A 143 2.42 -18.23 13.96
N LYS A 144 3.42 -19.07 13.62
CA LYS A 144 3.33 -20.10 12.56
C LYS A 144 2.15 -21.08 12.72
N ARG A 145 1.54 -21.17 13.91
CA ARG A 145 0.38 -22.02 14.21
C ARG A 145 -0.97 -21.40 13.81
N HIS A 146 -1.02 -20.09 13.59
CA HIS A 146 -2.25 -19.38 13.25
C HIS A 146 -2.85 -19.88 11.93
N ALA A 147 -4.19 -19.80 11.81
CA ALA A 147 -4.90 -20.22 10.60
C ALA A 147 -4.38 -19.51 9.33
N THR A 148 -4.15 -18.19 9.42
CA THR A 148 -3.57 -17.41 8.31
C THR A 148 -2.17 -17.87 7.93
N ALA A 149 -1.30 -18.14 8.91
CA ALA A 149 0.05 -18.65 8.65
C ALA A 149 0.02 -20.01 7.96
N ARG A 150 -0.86 -20.93 8.42
CA ARG A 150 -1.08 -22.23 7.77
C ARG A 150 -1.60 -22.08 6.35
N LYS A 151 -2.55 -21.17 6.10
CA LYS A 151 -3.08 -20.87 4.76
C LYS A 151 -1.99 -20.35 3.83
N VAL A 152 -1.17 -19.40 4.29
CA VAL A 152 -0.03 -18.88 3.52
C VAL A 152 0.95 -19.99 3.18
N LYS A 153 1.33 -20.82 4.16
CA LYS A 153 2.24 -21.97 3.95
C LYS A 153 1.69 -22.98 2.94
N ALA A 154 0.41 -23.32 3.05
CA ALA A 154 -0.22 -24.30 2.18
C ALA A 154 -0.31 -23.81 0.72
N ARG A 155 -0.59 -22.52 0.51
CA ARG A 155 -0.80 -21.96 -0.84
C ARG A 155 0.48 -21.46 -1.50
N TRP A 156 1.42 -20.92 -0.73
CA TRP A 156 2.68 -20.35 -1.23
C TRP A 156 3.86 -20.80 -0.36
N PRO A 157 4.29 -22.08 -0.45
CA PRO A 157 5.32 -22.63 0.43
C PRO A 157 6.66 -21.90 0.32
N ASN A 158 7.09 -21.52 -0.89
CA ASN A 158 8.35 -20.80 -1.10
C ASN A 158 8.30 -19.38 -0.52
N ALA A 159 7.21 -18.64 -0.75
CA ALA A 159 7.01 -17.33 -0.15
C ALA A 159 6.95 -17.43 1.38
N SER A 160 6.23 -18.44 1.90
CA SER A 160 6.18 -18.70 3.35
C SER A 160 7.56 -18.95 3.94
N ALA A 161 8.45 -19.68 3.25
CA ALA A 161 9.80 -19.93 3.74
C ALA A 161 10.65 -18.65 3.82
N ALA A 162 10.45 -17.69 2.90
CA ALA A 162 11.19 -16.43 2.88
C ALA A 162 10.61 -15.37 3.85
N LEU A 163 9.28 -15.28 3.93
CA LEU A 163 8.58 -14.25 4.70
C LEU A 163 8.67 -14.49 6.21
N TRP A 164 8.52 -15.74 6.63
CA TRP A 164 8.65 -16.11 8.04
C TRP A 164 10.12 -16.19 8.44
N PRO A 165 10.52 -15.59 9.58
CA PRO A 165 11.82 -15.86 10.17
C PRO A 165 11.94 -17.32 10.62
#